data_AF-G2IP56-F1
#
_entry.id   AF-G2IP56-F1
#
_cell.length_a   1.000
_cell.length_b   1.000
_cell.length_c   1.000
_cell.angle_alpha   90.00
_cell.angle_beta   90.00
_cell.angle_gamma   90.00
#
_symmetry.space_group_name_H-M   'P 1'
#
loop_
_entity.id
_entity.type
_entity.pdbx_description
1 polymer ?
#
loop_
_entity_poly.entity_id
_entity_poly.type
_entity_poly.pdbx_seq_one_letter_code
_entity_poly.pdbx_strand_id
1 'polypeptide(L)'
;MTEKSLSIVTVALNAAADLPLTIESVLHQSYANVEYIFVDGMSWDATSTILDRYAGAFDRVEHIEDGSIYDAMNAAAFMASNDYILFLNAGDRLYSADTVADMFARVAGDPDIFYGDHVYVNGRLEKIQRSSDFSALRDDLRRGTIDRRWHSRIPGHQATFTRASLLRDIRYNPRYSICADHDFLFRAYDEGARMQYIDEIVAHYLAGGFSGAQGSRIQREWAHAYRSRSLRPTQVDKFMFGSATASPFEMHTPYCGYYASGSHAPDMPDPASGFDTRVRWAGITEMVTPSDFASLGITIVGDNTHPDQKLTLMSGGRVIAEADIGLGQFHLDLRFSQALPPGSRLTIIPEVLAPLTREDSRVAGIRLADFHFEIMPPSRSTDVAAREDQLDEFSGLLSNGWSGVEVSGGFVWSVAHDALLMASFAACPETMSLYCSANPFVEGGQKVTIYLNERPVGHYELEPSTGPQPLTFAPAGKWRRGSNTLRLSVDKLAQPPGDDRRLGIAFSRLTWA
;
A
#
# COMPACT_ATOMS: atom_id res chain seq x y z
N MET A 1 30.87 -24.31 -6.02
CA MET A 1 29.55 -23.71 -5.70
C MET A 1 28.64 -24.11 -6.84
N THR A 2 27.44 -24.60 -6.56
CA THR A 2 26.42 -24.79 -7.61
C THR A 2 26.16 -23.43 -8.27
N GLU A 3 26.07 -23.42 -9.59
CA GLU A 3 25.70 -22.23 -10.35
C GLU A 3 24.30 -21.79 -9.93
N LYS A 4 24.13 -20.52 -9.55
CA LYS A 4 22.84 -19.99 -9.04
C LYS A 4 21.80 -20.03 -10.17
N SER A 5 20.55 -20.33 -9.88
CA SER A 5 19.47 -20.33 -10.88
C SER A 5 18.45 -19.21 -10.64
N LEU A 6 17.80 -18.74 -11.72
CA LEU A 6 16.87 -17.62 -11.67
C LEU A 6 15.56 -17.93 -12.38
N SER A 7 14.42 -17.69 -11.73
CA SER A 7 13.12 -17.58 -12.39
C SER A 7 12.85 -16.11 -12.69
N ILE A 8 12.73 -15.74 -13.95
CA ILE A 8 12.20 -14.44 -14.34
C ILE A 8 10.71 -14.60 -14.55
N VAL A 9 9.91 -13.70 -13.97
CA VAL A 9 8.46 -13.76 -14.05
C VAL A 9 7.92 -12.47 -14.63
N THR A 10 7.18 -12.59 -15.73
CA THR A 10 6.39 -11.49 -16.28
C THR A 10 4.93 -11.69 -15.90
N VAL A 11 4.40 -10.73 -15.14
CA VAL A 11 2.97 -10.68 -14.79
C VAL A 11 2.32 -9.59 -15.63
N ALA A 12 1.20 -9.90 -16.27
CA ALA A 12 0.58 -8.98 -17.22
C ALA A 12 -0.95 -9.06 -17.21
N LEU A 13 -1.58 -7.90 -17.42
CA LEU A 13 -2.99 -7.78 -17.72
C LEU A 13 -3.16 -6.73 -18.83
N ASN A 14 -3.61 -7.16 -19.99
CA ASN A 14 -3.79 -6.33 -21.19
C ASN A 14 -2.52 -5.59 -21.62
N ALA A 15 -1.46 -6.35 -21.88
CA ALA A 15 -0.14 -5.81 -22.15
C ALA A 15 0.34 -6.04 -23.59
N ALA A 16 -0.57 -6.23 -24.56
CA ALA A 16 -0.20 -6.61 -25.93
C ALA A 16 0.80 -5.66 -26.60
N ALA A 17 0.73 -4.37 -26.28
CA ALA A 17 1.59 -3.34 -26.86
C ALA A 17 3.03 -3.42 -26.33
N ASP A 18 3.19 -3.71 -25.05
CA ASP A 18 4.45 -3.54 -24.33
C ASP A 18 5.19 -4.88 -24.11
N LEU A 19 4.44 -5.98 -24.09
CA LEU A 19 4.95 -7.31 -23.80
C LEU A 19 6.11 -7.79 -24.71
N PRO A 20 6.11 -7.54 -26.04
CA PRO A 20 7.23 -7.98 -26.88
C PRO A 20 8.58 -7.44 -26.42
N LEU A 21 8.65 -6.19 -25.94
CA LEU A 21 9.90 -5.60 -25.46
C LEU A 21 10.46 -6.34 -24.24
N THR A 22 9.58 -6.72 -23.32
CA THR A 22 9.93 -7.48 -22.12
C THR A 22 10.43 -8.87 -22.48
N ILE A 23 9.69 -9.61 -23.31
CA ILE A 23 10.05 -10.97 -23.75
C ILE A 23 11.43 -10.98 -24.41
N GLU A 24 11.65 -10.10 -25.39
CA GLU A 24 12.92 -10.03 -26.09
C GLU A 24 14.09 -9.72 -25.14
N SER A 25 13.89 -8.90 -24.11
CA SER A 25 14.96 -8.59 -23.16
C SER A 25 15.40 -9.79 -22.30
N VAL A 26 14.46 -10.71 -22.02
CA VAL A 26 14.73 -11.95 -21.29
C VAL A 26 15.41 -12.96 -22.20
N LEU A 27 14.91 -13.16 -23.42
CA LEU A 27 15.46 -14.11 -24.38
C LEU A 27 16.90 -13.78 -24.82
N HIS A 28 17.28 -12.51 -24.77
CA HIS A 28 18.65 -12.08 -25.08
C HIS A 28 19.62 -12.16 -23.91
N GLN A 29 19.22 -12.67 -22.74
CA GLN A 29 20.17 -12.84 -21.63
C GLN A 29 21.24 -13.88 -21.97
N SER A 30 22.50 -13.58 -21.62
CA SER A 30 23.64 -14.48 -21.80
C SER A 30 23.75 -15.54 -20.70
N TYR A 31 23.04 -15.36 -19.58
CA TYR A 31 23.01 -16.31 -18.47
C TYR A 31 22.09 -17.49 -18.80
N ALA A 32 22.64 -18.71 -18.82
CA ALA A 32 21.93 -19.88 -19.31
C ALA A 32 20.88 -20.45 -18.33
N ASN A 33 21.07 -20.26 -17.02
CA ASN A 33 20.25 -20.90 -15.99
C ASN A 33 19.04 -20.01 -15.59
N VAL A 34 18.26 -19.64 -16.60
CA VAL A 34 17.04 -18.84 -16.47
C VAL A 34 15.82 -19.68 -16.81
N GLU A 35 14.85 -19.72 -15.90
CA GLU A 35 13.48 -20.16 -16.14
C GLU A 35 12.63 -18.94 -16.43
N TYR A 36 11.85 -18.94 -17.51
CA TYR A 36 10.95 -17.84 -17.85
C TYR A 36 9.48 -18.23 -17.67
N ILE A 37 8.82 -17.58 -16.71
CA ILE A 37 7.41 -17.79 -16.38
C ILE A 37 6.58 -16.57 -16.81
N PHE A 38 5.48 -16.83 -17.50
CA PHE A 38 4.46 -15.83 -17.78
C PHE A 38 3.20 -16.11 -16.98
N VAL A 39 2.66 -15.08 -16.33
CA VAL A 39 1.36 -15.13 -15.66
C VAL A 39 0.44 -14.06 -16.25
N ASP A 40 -0.57 -14.53 -16.97
CA ASP A 40 -1.62 -13.70 -17.56
C ASP A 40 -2.78 -13.53 -16.57
N GLY A 41 -3.12 -12.28 -16.24
CA GLY A 41 -4.28 -11.89 -15.42
C GLY A 41 -5.63 -12.08 -16.14
N MET A 42 -5.73 -13.04 -17.06
CA MET A 42 -6.82 -13.23 -18.02
C MET A 42 -7.01 -12.02 -18.94
N SER A 43 -5.97 -11.63 -19.68
CA SER A 43 -6.03 -10.53 -20.64
C SER A 43 -7.14 -10.72 -21.68
N TRP A 44 -7.69 -9.61 -22.16
CA TRP A 44 -8.77 -9.58 -23.16
C TRP A 44 -8.43 -8.71 -24.38
N ASP A 45 -7.26 -8.07 -24.37
CA ASP A 45 -6.67 -7.45 -25.54
C ASP A 45 -5.94 -8.51 -26.40
N ALA A 46 -5.02 -8.08 -27.26
CA ALA A 46 -4.25 -8.98 -28.12
C ALA A 46 -3.11 -9.73 -27.39
N THR A 47 -3.05 -9.74 -26.05
CA THR A 47 -1.95 -10.38 -25.29
C THR A 47 -1.80 -11.85 -25.64
N SER A 48 -2.90 -12.60 -25.75
CA SER A 48 -2.87 -14.01 -26.16
C SER A 48 -2.23 -14.21 -27.54
N THR A 49 -2.48 -13.29 -28.47
CA THR A 49 -1.87 -13.33 -29.82
C THR A 49 -0.36 -13.12 -29.76
N ILE A 50 0.11 -12.30 -28.81
CA ILE A 50 1.54 -12.12 -28.57
C ILE A 50 2.12 -13.40 -27.95
N LEU A 51 1.46 -14.01 -26.97
CA LEU A 51 1.92 -15.28 -26.39
C LEU A 51 2.04 -16.38 -27.43
N ASP A 52 1.07 -16.51 -28.35
CA ASP A 52 1.12 -17.49 -29.44
C ASP A 52 2.32 -17.26 -30.38
N ARG A 53 2.69 -15.99 -30.63
CA ARG A 53 3.89 -15.66 -31.43
C ARG A 53 5.17 -16.10 -30.74
N TYR A 54 5.19 -16.11 -29.42
CA TYR A 54 6.33 -16.47 -28.57
C TYR A 54 6.15 -17.85 -27.91
N ALA A 55 5.41 -18.77 -28.52
CA ALA A 55 4.99 -20.05 -27.94
C ALA A 55 6.13 -21.05 -27.56
N GLY A 56 7.41 -20.65 -27.66
CA GLY A 56 8.56 -21.40 -27.16
C GLY A 56 9.51 -20.58 -26.29
N ALA A 57 9.14 -19.35 -25.94
CA ALA A 57 9.97 -18.45 -25.13
C ALA A 57 9.88 -18.74 -23.62
N PHE A 58 8.78 -19.38 -23.19
CA PHE A 58 8.45 -19.55 -21.78
C PHE A 58 8.54 -21.02 -21.40
N ASP A 59 9.14 -21.29 -20.24
CA ASP A 59 9.09 -22.60 -19.60
C ASP A 59 7.71 -22.88 -19.02
N ARG A 60 6.97 -21.81 -18.67
CA ARG A 60 5.61 -21.90 -18.15
C ARG A 60 4.78 -20.68 -18.50
N VAL A 61 3.53 -20.92 -18.90
CA VAL A 61 2.50 -19.88 -19.07
C VAL A 61 1.29 -20.30 -18.24
N GLU A 62 0.82 -19.41 -17.37
CA GLU A 62 -0.38 -19.63 -16.56
C GLU A 62 -1.37 -18.49 -16.76
N HIS A 63 -2.66 -18.82 -16.77
CA HIS A 63 -3.73 -17.83 -16.77
C HIS A 63 -4.38 -17.85 -15.39
N ILE A 64 -4.22 -16.76 -14.65
CA ILE A 64 -4.74 -16.60 -13.30
C ILE A 64 -5.77 -15.50 -13.31
N GLU A 65 -6.92 -15.80 -12.72
CA GLU A 65 -7.89 -14.79 -12.36
C GLU A 65 -7.46 -14.18 -11.03
N ASP A 66 -6.96 -12.93 -11.05
CA ASP A 66 -6.30 -12.28 -9.92
C ASP A 66 -7.07 -11.06 -9.35
N GLY A 67 -6.87 -10.82 -8.05
CA GLY A 67 -7.39 -9.66 -7.32
C GLY A 67 -6.53 -8.43 -7.44
N SER A 68 -5.24 -8.63 -7.70
CA SER A 68 -4.22 -7.63 -7.90
C SER A 68 -3.00 -8.26 -8.56
N ILE A 69 -2.11 -7.44 -9.10
CA ILE A 69 -0.81 -7.89 -9.62
C ILE A 69 -0.03 -8.74 -8.62
N TYR A 70 -0.17 -8.46 -7.32
CA TYR A 70 0.54 -9.17 -6.26
C TYR A 70 -0.03 -10.56 -5.97
N ASP A 71 -1.30 -10.83 -6.29
CA ASP A 71 -1.84 -12.19 -6.21
C ASP A 71 -1.19 -13.08 -7.27
N ALA A 72 -1.03 -12.56 -8.48
CA ALA A 72 -0.33 -13.25 -9.55
C ALA A 72 1.17 -13.39 -9.27
N MET A 73 1.83 -12.36 -8.71
CA MET A 73 3.23 -12.48 -8.25
C MET A 73 3.38 -13.54 -7.14
N ASN A 74 2.47 -13.58 -6.17
CA ASN A 74 2.46 -14.59 -5.13
C ASN A 74 2.27 -15.99 -5.69
N ALA A 75 1.33 -16.17 -6.63
CA ALA A 75 1.14 -17.44 -7.30
C ALA A 75 2.40 -17.87 -8.06
N ALA A 76 3.05 -16.94 -8.77
CA ALA A 76 4.28 -17.22 -9.51
C ALA A 76 5.43 -17.67 -8.62
N ALA A 77 5.51 -17.17 -7.38
CA ALA A 77 6.50 -17.64 -6.40
C ALA A 77 6.40 -19.15 -6.12
N PHE A 78 5.20 -19.73 -6.19
CA PHE A 78 4.98 -21.18 -6.06
C PHE A 78 5.26 -21.95 -7.36
N MET A 79 5.27 -21.28 -8.50
CA MET A 79 5.60 -21.87 -9.80
C MET A 79 7.09 -21.91 -10.06
N ALA A 80 7.82 -20.91 -9.56
CA ALA A 80 9.26 -20.76 -9.70
C ALA A 80 10.01 -21.98 -9.15
N SER A 81 10.78 -22.64 -10.02
CA SER A 81 11.57 -23.82 -9.69
C SER A 81 13.01 -23.50 -9.28
N ASN A 82 13.48 -22.29 -9.59
CA ASN A 82 14.85 -21.85 -9.34
C ASN A 82 15.06 -21.20 -7.97
N ASP A 83 16.33 -20.99 -7.60
CA ASP A 83 16.75 -20.48 -6.28
C ASP A 83 16.26 -19.05 -6.04
N TYR A 84 16.37 -18.19 -7.05
CA TYR A 84 15.96 -16.80 -7.00
C TYR A 84 14.81 -16.52 -7.98
N ILE A 85 14.01 -15.52 -7.66
CA ILE A 85 12.92 -15.01 -8.49
C ILE A 85 13.12 -13.50 -8.71
N LEU A 86 12.90 -13.06 -9.95
CA LEU A 86 12.87 -11.65 -10.36
C LEU A 86 11.56 -11.37 -11.09
N PHE A 87 10.84 -10.33 -10.68
CA PHE A 87 9.64 -9.90 -11.39
C PHE A 87 9.97 -8.79 -12.37
N LEU A 88 9.61 -8.99 -13.64
CA LEU A 88 9.79 -8.01 -14.71
C LEU A 88 8.43 -7.79 -15.37
N ASN A 89 7.71 -6.73 -14.99
CA ASN A 89 6.37 -6.50 -15.52
C ASN A 89 6.41 -6.17 -17.02
N ALA A 90 5.28 -6.40 -17.70
CA ALA A 90 5.19 -6.08 -19.12
C ALA A 90 5.45 -4.57 -19.38
N GLY A 91 6.31 -4.29 -20.35
CA GLY A 91 6.85 -2.96 -20.67
C GLY A 91 8.21 -2.66 -20.03
N ASP A 92 8.55 -3.34 -18.94
CA ASP A 92 9.90 -3.26 -18.37
C ASP A 92 10.86 -4.16 -19.15
N ARG A 93 12.15 -3.85 -19.11
CA ARG A 93 13.19 -4.67 -19.75
C ARG A 93 14.46 -4.74 -18.92
N LEU A 94 15.18 -5.85 -19.02
CA LEU A 94 16.54 -5.93 -18.49
C LEU A 94 17.46 -4.91 -19.17
N TYR A 95 18.46 -4.42 -18.45
CA TYR A 95 19.32 -3.31 -18.88
C TYR A 95 20.15 -3.67 -20.12
N SER A 96 20.80 -4.83 -20.09
CA SER A 96 21.66 -5.39 -21.15
C SER A 96 21.49 -6.92 -21.24
N ALA A 97 22.07 -7.53 -22.27
CA ALA A 97 22.14 -8.99 -22.41
C ALA A 97 22.92 -9.69 -21.28
N ASP A 98 23.83 -8.98 -20.60
CA ASP A 98 24.70 -9.56 -19.57
C ASP A 98 24.22 -9.26 -18.15
N THR A 99 23.10 -8.54 -18.00
CA THR A 99 22.56 -8.08 -16.70
C THR A 99 22.53 -9.19 -15.63
N VAL A 100 21.94 -10.33 -15.95
CA VAL A 100 21.79 -11.44 -14.98
C VAL A 100 23.16 -12.03 -14.62
N ALA A 101 24.04 -12.19 -15.62
CA ALA A 101 25.38 -12.70 -15.42
C ALA A 101 26.22 -11.75 -14.54
N ASP A 102 26.15 -10.45 -14.79
CA ASP A 102 26.85 -9.40 -14.02
C ASP A 102 26.38 -9.35 -12.57
N MET A 103 25.06 -9.45 -12.34
CA MET A 103 24.49 -9.50 -11.00
C MET A 103 24.97 -10.73 -10.21
N PHE A 104 24.92 -11.92 -10.80
CA PHE A 104 25.39 -13.15 -10.15
C PHE A 104 26.92 -13.22 -10.00
N ALA A 105 27.68 -12.55 -10.87
CA ALA A 105 29.14 -12.45 -10.73
C ALA A 105 29.56 -11.56 -9.55
N ARG A 106 28.73 -10.58 -9.18
CA ARG A 106 29.02 -9.59 -8.12
C ARG A 106 28.37 -9.90 -6.78
N VAL A 107 27.32 -10.73 -6.75
CA VAL A 107 26.69 -11.11 -5.49
C VAL A 107 27.68 -11.90 -4.61
N ALA A 108 27.79 -11.50 -3.34
CA ALA A 108 28.75 -12.08 -2.43
C ALA A 108 28.04 -13.00 -1.44
N GLY A 109 28.55 -14.23 -1.28
CA GLY A 109 27.91 -15.23 -0.45
C GLY A 109 26.57 -15.70 -1.06
N ASP A 110 25.55 -15.75 -0.20
CA ASP A 110 24.23 -16.29 -0.54
C ASP A 110 23.15 -15.46 0.18
N PRO A 111 22.94 -14.18 -0.20
CA PRO A 111 21.93 -13.32 0.43
C PRO A 111 20.53 -13.84 0.15
N ASP A 112 19.57 -13.47 0.99
CA ASP A 112 18.17 -13.88 0.79
C ASP A 112 17.47 -12.96 -0.23
N ILE A 113 17.90 -11.69 -0.30
CA ILE A 113 17.50 -10.73 -1.32
C ILE A 113 18.75 -9.96 -1.78
N PHE A 114 18.91 -9.75 -3.08
CA PHE A 114 19.90 -8.81 -3.60
C PHE A 114 19.30 -7.97 -4.71
N TYR A 115 19.78 -6.74 -4.85
CA TYR A 115 19.16 -5.78 -5.75
C TYR A 115 20.19 -4.78 -6.29
N GLY A 116 19.87 -4.20 -7.44
CA GLY A 116 20.67 -3.15 -8.06
C GLY A 116 19.87 -1.89 -8.33
N ASP A 117 20.45 -1.05 -9.17
CA ASP A 117 19.87 0.20 -9.64
C ASP A 117 18.91 -0.05 -10.81
N HIS A 118 18.10 0.96 -11.15
CA HIS A 118 17.25 0.91 -12.34
C HIS A 118 17.23 2.25 -13.08
N VAL A 119 16.89 2.21 -14.36
CA VAL A 119 16.63 3.40 -15.17
C VAL A 119 15.12 3.61 -15.21
N TYR A 120 14.64 4.72 -14.67
CA TYR A 120 13.25 5.13 -14.82
C TYR A 120 13.06 5.82 -16.17
N VAL A 121 12.14 5.31 -17.00
CA VAL A 121 11.88 5.76 -18.37
C VAL A 121 10.49 6.40 -18.45
N ASN A 122 10.40 7.70 -18.69
CA ASN A 122 9.14 8.42 -18.90
C ASN A 122 9.13 9.10 -20.27
N GLY A 123 8.54 8.42 -21.27
CA GLY A 123 8.59 8.86 -22.66
C GLY A 123 10.03 8.90 -23.17
N ARG A 124 10.55 10.10 -23.45
CA ARG A 124 11.95 10.31 -23.89
C ARG A 124 12.92 10.61 -22.74
N LEU A 125 12.42 10.72 -21.51
CA LEU A 125 13.24 11.01 -20.34
C LEU A 125 13.71 9.70 -19.71
N GLU A 126 15.02 9.53 -19.57
CA GLU A 126 15.62 8.42 -18.82
C GLU A 126 16.37 8.97 -17.61
N LYS A 127 16.17 8.36 -16.45
CA LYS A 127 16.84 8.74 -15.20
C LYS A 127 17.31 7.51 -14.44
N ILE A 128 18.61 7.45 -14.15
CA ILE A 128 19.17 6.43 -13.26
C ILE A 128 18.69 6.69 -11.83
N GLN A 129 18.12 5.67 -11.22
CA GLN A 129 17.68 5.64 -9.83
C GLN A 129 18.59 4.66 -9.08
N ARG A 130 19.40 5.23 -8.19
CA ARG A 130 20.36 4.50 -7.38
C ARG A 130 19.69 3.96 -6.13
N SER A 131 19.76 2.66 -5.89
CA SER A 131 19.30 2.07 -4.64
C SER A 131 20.27 2.36 -3.51
N SER A 132 19.81 2.22 -2.27
CA SER A 132 20.66 2.32 -1.08
C SER A 132 20.72 1.02 -0.32
N ASP A 133 21.68 0.92 0.58
CA ASP A 133 21.71 -0.15 1.57
C ASP A 133 20.39 -0.20 2.35
N PHE A 134 19.77 -1.38 2.43
CA PHE A 134 18.43 -1.50 2.97
C PHE A 134 18.39 -1.27 4.49
N SER A 135 19.49 -1.57 5.19
CA SER A 135 19.59 -1.29 6.63
C SER A 135 19.47 0.21 6.89
N ALA A 136 20.15 1.03 6.08
CA ALA A 136 20.06 2.49 6.19
C ALA A 136 18.64 3.00 5.87
N LEU A 137 18.00 2.47 4.81
CA LEU A 137 16.62 2.82 4.47
C LEU A 137 15.65 2.49 5.61
N ARG A 138 15.79 1.30 6.21
CA ARG A 138 14.97 0.85 7.34
C ARG A 138 15.14 1.73 8.58
N ASP A 139 16.39 2.09 8.86
CA ASP A 139 16.75 2.92 10.00
C ASP A 139 16.21 4.35 9.89
N ASP A 140 16.29 4.93 8.69
CA ASP A 140 15.73 6.25 8.40
C ASP A 140 14.21 6.25 8.51
N LEU A 141 13.53 5.22 8.00
CA LEU A 141 12.09 5.05 8.18
C LEU A 141 11.71 4.95 9.66
N ARG A 142 12.45 4.13 10.42
CA ARG A 142 12.23 3.95 11.86
C ARG A 142 12.30 5.28 12.60
N ARG A 143 13.30 6.12 12.27
CA ARG A 143 13.49 7.45 12.89
C ARG A 143 12.60 8.55 12.31
N GLY A 144 11.85 8.26 11.24
CA GLY A 144 11.07 9.26 10.50
C GLY A 144 11.93 10.27 9.75
N THR A 145 13.21 9.97 9.48
CA THR A 145 14.13 10.83 8.74
C THR A 145 14.05 10.54 7.24
N ILE A 146 12.83 10.67 6.69
CA ILE A 146 12.53 10.31 5.30
C ILE A 146 12.22 11.53 4.44
N ASP A 147 12.59 11.44 3.17
CA ASP A 147 12.32 12.46 2.16
C ASP A 147 12.16 11.84 0.76
N ARG A 148 12.08 12.69 -0.28
CA ARG A 148 11.95 12.23 -1.67
C ARG A 148 13.16 11.41 -2.15
N ARG A 149 14.36 11.71 -1.64
CA ARG A 149 15.59 10.99 -2.02
C ARG A 149 15.60 9.60 -1.38
N TRP A 150 15.26 9.51 -0.09
CA TRP A 150 15.06 8.25 0.61
C TRP A 150 14.06 7.36 -0.15
N HIS A 151 12.90 7.90 -0.53
CA HIS A 151 11.88 7.13 -1.24
C HIS A 151 12.38 6.62 -2.60
N SER A 152 13.10 7.47 -3.36
CA SER A 152 13.66 7.06 -4.66
C SER A 152 14.80 6.05 -4.58
N ARG A 153 15.32 5.77 -3.38
CA ARG A 153 16.42 4.83 -3.13
C ARG A 153 15.93 3.45 -2.69
N ILE A 154 14.63 3.28 -2.44
CA ILE A 154 14.02 1.97 -2.23
C ILE A 154 14.12 1.20 -3.56
N PRO A 155 14.67 -0.03 -3.57
CA PRO A 155 14.80 -0.80 -4.80
C PRO A 155 13.44 -1.16 -5.37
N GLY A 156 13.28 -0.97 -6.68
CA GLY A 156 12.10 -1.46 -7.40
C GLY A 156 12.15 -2.98 -7.51
N HIS A 157 10.98 -3.63 -7.53
CA HIS A 157 10.92 -5.08 -7.68
C HIS A 157 11.53 -5.57 -9.01
N GLN A 158 11.54 -4.73 -10.06
CA GLN A 158 12.20 -5.00 -11.35
C GLN A 158 13.73 -5.10 -11.26
N ALA A 159 14.31 -4.62 -10.16
CA ALA A 159 15.74 -4.65 -9.91
C ALA A 159 16.07 -5.53 -8.69
N THR A 160 15.13 -6.35 -8.21
CA THR A 160 15.26 -7.11 -6.97
C THR A 160 15.15 -8.62 -7.23
N PHE A 161 16.22 -9.32 -6.89
CA PHE A 161 16.32 -10.78 -6.92
C PHE A 161 16.04 -11.31 -5.52
N THR A 162 14.98 -12.10 -5.38
CA THR A 162 14.52 -12.61 -4.09
C THR A 162 14.65 -14.12 -4.05
N ARG A 163 15.10 -14.71 -2.95
CA ARG A 163 15.08 -16.18 -2.80
C ARG A 163 13.65 -16.67 -2.92
N ALA A 164 13.39 -17.61 -3.84
CA ALA A 164 12.03 -18.05 -4.14
C ALA A 164 11.32 -18.63 -2.90
N SER A 165 12.05 -19.36 -2.04
CA SER A 165 11.51 -19.87 -0.77
C SER A 165 11.08 -18.75 0.19
N LEU A 166 11.90 -17.71 0.33
CA LEU A 166 11.57 -16.56 1.19
C LEU A 166 10.29 -15.88 0.73
N LEU A 167 10.12 -15.69 -0.58
CA LEU A 167 8.91 -15.07 -1.12
C LEU A 167 7.66 -15.93 -0.90
N ARG A 168 7.76 -17.27 -0.99
CA ARG A 168 6.63 -18.17 -0.70
C ARG A 168 6.19 -18.12 0.77
N ASP A 169 7.14 -17.91 1.67
CA ASP A 169 6.90 -17.87 3.11
C ASP A 169 6.31 -16.51 3.52
N ILE A 170 6.96 -15.41 3.13
CA ILE A 170 6.61 -14.04 3.56
C ILE A 170 5.47 -13.46 2.71
N ARG A 171 5.49 -13.69 1.39
CA ARG A 171 4.52 -13.24 0.38
C ARG A 171 4.33 -11.72 0.28
N TYR A 172 3.86 -11.25 -0.86
CA TYR A 172 3.29 -9.91 -0.97
C TYR A 172 1.97 -9.86 -0.20
N ASN A 173 1.74 -8.78 0.53
CA ASN A 173 0.52 -8.61 1.31
C ASN A 173 -0.61 -8.12 0.39
N PRO A 174 -1.68 -8.92 0.16
CA PRO A 174 -2.74 -8.60 -0.79
C PRO A 174 -3.62 -7.40 -0.35
N ARG A 175 -3.43 -6.91 0.88
CA ARG A 175 -4.04 -5.64 1.32
C ARG A 175 -3.54 -4.45 0.51
N TYR A 176 -2.31 -4.50 0.01
CA TYR A 176 -1.73 -3.45 -0.81
C TYR A 176 -1.87 -3.83 -2.27
N SER A 177 -2.46 -2.92 -3.05
CA SER A 177 -2.68 -3.12 -4.48
C SER A 177 -1.63 -2.42 -5.34
N ILE A 178 -0.84 -1.52 -4.75
CA ILE A 178 0.13 -0.69 -5.46
C ILE A 178 1.53 -0.76 -4.86
N CYS A 179 1.65 -0.88 -3.52
CA CYS A 179 2.96 -0.84 -2.84
C CYS A 179 3.32 -2.09 -2.04
N ALA A 180 2.74 -3.26 -2.39
CA ALA A 180 3.02 -4.49 -1.66
C ALA A 180 4.50 -4.91 -1.77
N ASP A 181 5.20 -4.46 -2.82
CA ASP A 181 6.63 -4.66 -3.02
C ASP A 181 7.47 -3.94 -1.96
N HIS A 182 7.19 -2.67 -1.69
CA HIS A 182 7.84 -1.93 -0.62
C HIS A 182 7.53 -2.58 0.74
N ASP A 183 6.27 -2.92 1.00
CA ASP A 183 5.86 -3.60 2.24
C ASP A 183 6.57 -4.94 2.43
N PHE A 184 6.71 -5.74 1.35
CA PHE A 184 7.43 -7.00 1.35
C PHE A 184 8.90 -6.83 1.72
N LEU A 185 9.60 -5.89 1.08
CA LEU A 185 11.02 -5.64 1.38
C LEU A 185 11.23 -5.29 2.86
N PHE A 186 10.40 -4.40 3.41
CA PHE A 186 10.50 -4.05 4.83
C PHE A 186 10.17 -5.23 5.75
N ARG A 187 9.15 -6.05 5.45
CA ARG A 187 8.86 -7.27 6.24
C ARG A 187 9.98 -8.28 6.17
N ALA A 188 10.47 -8.57 4.97
CA ALA A 188 11.59 -9.50 4.79
C ALA A 188 12.81 -9.06 5.62
N TYR A 189 13.12 -7.77 5.61
CA TYR A 189 14.21 -7.23 6.43
C TYR A 189 13.93 -7.38 7.93
N ASP A 190 12.72 -7.02 8.38
CA ASP A 190 12.30 -7.12 9.79
C ASP A 190 12.28 -8.59 10.29
N GLU A 191 12.04 -9.56 9.40
CA GLU A 191 12.13 -11.00 9.66
C GLU A 191 13.57 -11.56 9.59
N GLY A 192 14.56 -10.69 9.31
CA GLY A 192 15.98 -11.05 9.34
C GLY A 192 16.57 -11.51 8.01
N ALA A 193 15.91 -11.26 6.88
CA ALA A 193 16.45 -11.57 5.56
C ALA A 193 17.76 -10.82 5.31
N ARG A 194 18.79 -11.52 4.84
CA ARG A 194 20.07 -10.90 4.47
C ARG A 194 19.92 -10.22 3.11
N MET A 195 20.08 -8.90 3.11
CA MET A 195 19.95 -8.08 1.91
C MET A 195 21.30 -7.58 1.42
N GLN A 196 21.53 -7.58 0.10
CA GLN A 196 22.74 -7.05 -0.50
C GLN A 196 22.44 -6.09 -1.65
N TYR A 197 22.96 -4.86 -1.54
CA TYR A 197 23.03 -3.94 -2.67
C TYR A 197 24.19 -4.29 -3.60
N ILE A 198 23.96 -4.21 -4.91
CA ILE A 198 24.96 -4.37 -5.96
C ILE A 198 24.94 -3.10 -6.82
N ASP A 199 26.11 -2.47 -7.00
CA ASP A 199 26.30 -1.32 -7.88
C ASP A 199 26.28 -1.76 -9.36
N GLU A 200 25.08 -2.14 -9.82
CA GLU A 200 24.77 -2.53 -11.18
C GLU A 200 23.36 -2.10 -11.58
N ILE A 201 23.17 -1.76 -12.85
CA ILE A 201 21.86 -1.39 -13.38
C ILE A 201 21.15 -2.64 -13.88
N VAL A 202 19.99 -2.95 -13.30
CA VAL A 202 19.26 -4.19 -13.59
C VAL A 202 18.21 -4.00 -14.70
N ALA A 203 17.42 -2.93 -14.61
CA ALA A 203 16.24 -2.80 -15.46
C ALA A 203 16.03 -1.37 -15.95
N HIS A 204 15.39 -1.26 -17.12
CA HIS A 204 14.62 -0.10 -17.49
C HIS A 204 13.19 -0.30 -16.98
N TYR A 205 12.77 0.56 -16.06
CA TYR A 205 11.43 0.64 -15.52
C TYR A 205 10.63 1.68 -16.32
N LEU A 206 9.61 1.24 -17.06
CA LEU A 206 8.74 2.09 -17.85
C LEU A 206 7.68 2.79 -16.99
N ALA A 207 7.64 4.12 -17.07
CA ALA A 207 6.64 4.95 -16.41
C ALA A 207 5.27 4.79 -17.07
N GLY A 208 4.21 5.05 -16.29
CA GLY A 208 2.82 4.95 -16.77
C GLY A 208 2.20 3.57 -16.59
N GLY A 209 2.92 2.62 -15.99
CA GLY A 209 2.35 1.36 -15.50
C GLY A 209 1.31 1.56 -14.39
N PHE A 210 0.77 0.45 -13.88
CA PHE A 210 -0.37 0.43 -12.95
C PHE A 210 -0.26 1.43 -11.79
N SER A 211 0.91 1.55 -11.17
CA SER A 211 1.17 2.45 -10.04
C SER A 211 1.14 3.94 -10.41
N GLY A 212 1.55 4.30 -11.63
CA GLY A 212 1.58 5.68 -12.12
C GLY A 212 0.19 6.27 -12.39
N ALA A 213 -0.83 5.43 -12.55
CA ALA A 213 -2.21 5.83 -12.85
C ALA A 213 -3.08 6.10 -11.59
N GLN A 214 -2.55 5.91 -10.38
CA GLN A 214 -3.35 5.83 -9.15
C GLN A 214 -3.39 7.11 -8.31
N GLY A 215 -2.83 8.23 -8.79
CA GLY A 215 -2.95 9.55 -8.15
C GLY A 215 -2.53 9.57 -6.68
N SER A 216 -3.42 9.99 -5.78
CA SER A 216 -3.17 10.08 -4.32
C SER A 216 -3.29 8.74 -3.58
N ARG A 217 -3.82 7.68 -4.22
CA ARG A 217 -4.00 6.35 -3.59
C ARG A 217 -2.66 5.72 -3.23
N ILE A 218 -1.69 5.81 -4.14
CA ILE A 218 -0.34 5.29 -3.90
C ILE A 218 0.31 5.95 -2.68
N GLN A 219 0.09 7.25 -2.48
CA GLN A 219 0.58 7.98 -1.31
C GLN A 219 -0.04 7.46 -0.01
N ARG A 220 -1.32 7.07 -0.04
CA ARG A 220 -2.01 6.49 1.13
C ARG A 220 -1.55 5.08 1.45
N GLU A 221 -1.39 4.22 0.45
CA GLU A 221 -0.85 2.87 0.68
C GLU A 221 0.59 2.96 1.23
N TRP A 222 1.44 3.81 0.63
CA TRP A 222 2.78 4.05 1.15
C TRP A 222 2.76 4.63 2.57
N ALA A 223 1.91 5.62 2.83
CA ALA A 223 1.75 6.19 4.17
C ALA A 223 1.37 5.08 5.17
N HIS A 224 0.39 4.24 4.86
CA HIS A 224 -0.01 3.14 5.73
C HIS A 224 1.13 2.13 5.97
N ALA A 225 1.82 1.72 4.90
CA ALA A 225 2.94 0.78 4.98
C ALA A 225 4.12 1.35 5.77
N TYR A 226 4.40 2.65 5.66
CA TYR A 226 5.53 3.30 6.33
C TYR A 226 5.20 3.70 7.76
N ARG A 227 3.98 4.21 8.02
CA ARG A 227 3.51 4.60 9.37
C ARG A 227 3.63 3.45 10.34
N SER A 228 3.20 2.25 9.93
CA SER A 228 3.26 1.04 10.77
C SER A 228 4.68 0.59 11.15
N ARG A 229 5.72 1.18 10.55
CA ARG A 229 7.13 0.82 10.74
C ARG A 229 8.01 1.96 11.26
N SER A 230 7.39 3.12 11.51
CA SER A 230 8.07 4.31 11.99
C SER A 230 7.74 4.56 13.46
N LEU A 231 8.75 4.93 14.24
CA LEU A 231 8.55 5.46 15.60
C LEU A 231 8.07 6.92 15.58
N ARG A 232 7.95 7.52 14.38
CA ARG A 232 7.48 8.90 14.18
C ARG A 232 6.48 8.96 13.03
N PRO A 233 5.29 8.34 13.17
CA PRO A 233 4.31 8.24 12.09
C PRO A 233 3.83 9.61 11.57
N THR A 234 3.86 10.66 12.39
CA THR A 234 3.55 12.04 11.96
C THR A 234 4.57 12.61 10.96
N GLN A 235 5.83 12.15 10.99
CA GLN A 235 6.83 12.52 9.98
C GLN A 235 6.56 11.82 8.65
N VAL A 236 6.05 10.60 8.70
CA VAL A 236 5.57 9.89 7.50
C VAL A 236 4.40 10.65 6.87
N ASP A 237 3.44 11.10 7.68
CA ASP A 237 2.32 11.90 7.20
C ASP A 237 2.77 13.22 6.59
N LYS A 238 3.66 13.93 7.28
CA LYS A 238 4.22 15.19 6.77
C LYS A 238 4.93 14.97 5.43
N PHE A 239 5.65 13.87 5.28
CA PHE A 239 6.29 13.52 4.02
C PHE A 239 5.26 13.23 2.90
N MET A 240 4.21 12.48 3.19
CA MET A 240 3.22 12.05 2.20
C MET A 240 2.21 13.13 1.83
N PHE A 241 1.76 13.91 2.81
CA PHE A 241 0.64 14.85 2.69
C PHE A 241 1.06 16.32 2.86
N GLY A 242 2.36 16.60 3.04
CA GLY A 242 2.90 17.95 3.23
C GLY A 242 2.76 18.50 4.66
N SER A 243 1.78 18.02 5.43
CA SER A 243 1.64 18.28 6.86
C SER A 243 0.95 17.12 7.58
N ALA A 244 1.20 16.98 8.89
CA ALA A 244 0.54 15.94 9.69
C ALA A 244 -0.98 16.19 9.84
N THR A 245 -1.42 17.44 9.79
CA THR A 245 -2.85 17.81 9.86
C THR A 245 -3.59 17.59 8.54
N ALA A 246 -2.86 17.43 7.43
CA ALA A 246 -3.42 17.07 6.13
C ALA A 246 -3.53 15.55 5.92
N SER A 247 -3.09 14.76 6.91
CA SER A 247 -3.23 13.31 6.88
C SER A 247 -4.70 12.91 6.95
N PRO A 248 -5.19 12.05 6.03
CA PRO A 248 -6.53 11.48 6.14
C PRO A 248 -6.60 10.37 7.20
N PHE A 249 -5.46 9.98 7.77
CA PHE A 249 -5.41 9.00 8.85
C PHE A 249 -5.60 9.70 10.19
N GLU A 250 -6.30 9.03 11.11
CA GLU A 250 -6.33 9.47 12.49
C GLU A 250 -4.90 9.66 13.03
N MET A 251 -4.68 10.74 13.79
CA MET A 251 -3.39 10.99 14.46
C MET A 251 -3.00 9.84 15.37
N HIS A 252 -4.00 9.15 15.91
CA HIS A 252 -3.85 7.88 16.60
C HIS A 252 -3.92 6.77 15.56
N THR A 253 -2.82 6.02 15.40
CA THR A 253 -2.85 4.85 14.51
C THR A 253 -3.71 3.76 15.14
N PRO A 254 -4.17 2.74 14.39
CA PRO A 254 -4.76 1.54 15.00
C PRO A 254 -3.77 0.72 15.84
N TYR A 255 -2.51 1.13 15.94
CA TYR A 255 -1.54 0.65 16.93
C TYR A 255 -1.53 1.58 18.15
N CYS A 256 -1.95 2.84 18.06
CA CYS A 256 -2.01 3.75 19.20
C CYS A 256 -3.42 3.70 19.84
N GLY A 257 -3.50 3.20 21.06
CA GLY A 257 -4.70 3.35 21.88
C GLY A 257 -4.96 4.80 22.29
N TYR A 258 -5.96 5.04 23.13
CA TYR A 258 -6.23 6.35 23.73
C TYR A 258 -6.23 6.30 25.25
N TYR A 259 -5.95 7.43 25.90
CA TYR A 259 -6.03 7.55 27.35
C TYR A 259 -7.48 7.76 27.79
N ALA A 260 -7.93 6.97 28.75
CA ALA A 260 -9.23 7.16 29.40
C ALA A 260 -9.11 8.06 30.64
N SER A 261 -8.00 7.97 31.38
CA SER A 261 -7.76 8.78 32.58
C SER A 261 -6.30 8.75 33.03
N GLY A 262 -5.89 9.71 33.87
CA GLY A 262 -4.61 9.65 34.60
C GLY A 262 -3.41 10.33 33.96
N SER A 263 -3.62 11.29 33.05
CA SER A 263 -2.58 12.24 32.63
C SER A 263 -2.91 13.64 33.15
N HIS A 264 -2.00 14.23 33.91
CA HIS A 264 -2.34 15.37 34.78
C HIS A 264 -1.62 16.67 34.45
N ALA A 265 -0.95 16.79 33.31
CA ALA A 265 -0.23 18.02 32.93
C ALA A 265 -0.62 18.50 31.53
N PRO A 266 -0.57 19.81 31.26
CA PRO A 266 -0.75 20.36 29.92
C PRO A 266 0.30 19.78 28.96
N ASP A 267 -0.08 19.65 27.69
CA ASP A 267 0.81 19.29 26.59
C ASP A 267 1.98 20.29 26.54
N MET A 268 3.13 19.92 27.09
CA MET A 268 4.33 20.73 26.99
C MET A 268 5.13 20.19 25.80
N PRO A 269 5.25 20.95 24.69
CA PRO A 269 6.21 20.59 23.66
C PRO A 269 7.61 20.68 24.29
N ASP A 270 8.33 19.57 24.31
CA ASP A 270 9.75 19.55 24.66
C ASP A 270 10.61 19.56 23.38
N PRO A 271 11.04 20.73 22.90
CA PRO A 271 11.85 20.84 21.69
C PRO A 271 13.24 20.22 21.83
N ALA A 272 13.71 19.89 23.04
CA ALA A 272 15.00 19.24 23.25
C ALA A 272 14.94 17.71 23.08
N SER A 273 13.75 17.10 23.16
CA SER A 273 13.58 15.65 23.06
C SER A 273 13.76 15.11 21.63
N GLY A 274 13.70 15.96 20.61
CA GLY A 274 13.79 15.58 19.20
C GLY A 274 12.61 14.74 18.69
N PHE A 275 11.61 14.44 19.53
CA PHE A 275 10.36 13.78 19.19
C PHE A 275 9.22 14.81 19.20
N ASP A 276 8.27 14.70 18.27
CA ASP A 276 7.01 15.44 18.32
C ASP A 276 6.10 14.76 19.35
N THR A 277 6.36 15.01 20.63
CA THR A 277 5.64 14.37 21.74
C THR A 277 5.02 15.41 22.63
N ARG A 278 3.70 15.31 22.76
CA ARG A 278 2.97 15.87 23.89
C ARG A 278 3.31 15.00 25.09
N VAL A 279 4.38 15.31 25.81
CA VAL A 279 4.82 14.53 26.98
C VAL A 279 3.80 14.70 28.10
N ARG A 280 3.34 13.59 28.70
CA ARG A 280 2.36 13.58 29.78
C ARG A 280 2.95 12.98 31.05
N TRP A 281 2.80 13.66 32.17
CA TRP A 281 3.05 13.07 33.48
C TRP A 281 1.97 12.02 33.79
N ALA A 282 2.42 10.78 34.02
CA ALA A 282 1.57 9.63 34.25
C ALA A 282 1.75 9.09 35.68
N GLY A 283 0.64 9.01 36.41
CA GLY A 283 0.52 8.25 37.65
C GLY A 283 -0.09 6.89 37.36
N ILE A 284 -1.13 6.51 38.10
CA ILE A 284 -1.99 5.41 37.67
C ILE A 284 -2.80 5.90 36.47
N THR A 285 -2.54 5.31 35.31
CA THR A 285 -3.08 5.79 34.03
C THR A 285 -3.85 4.69 33.35
N GLU A 286 -5.05 5.00 32.88
CA GLU A 286 -5.87 4.07 32.12
C GLU A 286 -5.80 4.40 30.62
N MET A 287 -5.63 3.36 29.83
CA MET A 287 -5.50 3.37 28.39
C MET A 287 -6.48 2.36 27.80
N VAL A 288 -6.83 2.56 26.56
CA VAL A 288 -7.73 1.66 25.84
C VAL A 288 -7.00 1.11 24.64
N THR A 289 -7.06 -0.20 24.43
CA THR A 289 -6.52 -0.82 23.22
C THR A 289 -7.24 -0.27 21.99
N PRO A 290 -6.62 -0.33 20.80
CA PRO A 290 -7.23 0.12 19.56
C PRO A 290 -8.64 -0.45 19.35
N SER A 291 -9.54 0.34 18.75
CA SER A 291 -10.96 -0.02 18.59
C SER A 291 -11.22 -1.16 17.61
N ASP A 292 -10.27 -1.39 16.70
CA ASP A 292 -10.53 -2.20 15.51
C ASP A 292 -9.77 -3.53 15.51
N PHE A 293 -8.78 -3.69 16.40
CA PHE A 293 -7.88 -4.84 16.37
C PHE A 293 -7.57 -5.38 17.77
N ALA A 294 -7.46 -6.70 17.88
CA ALA A 294 -6.99 -7.33 19.11
C ALA A 294 -5.49 -7.04 19.30
N SER A 295 -5.07 -6.70 20.52
CA SER A 295 -3.70 -6.32 20.83
C SER A 295 -2.88 -7.46 21.42
N LEU A 296 -1.68 -7.72 20.88
CA LEU A 296 -0.75 -8.77 21.30
C LEU A 296 0.31 -8.26 22.31
N GLY A 297 0.52 -6.95 22.37
CA GLY A 297 1.52 -6.33 23.23
C GLY A 297 1.44 -4.81 23.18
N ILE A 298 2.35 -4.14 23.88
CA ILE A 298 2.50 -2.69 23.91
C ILE A 298 3.97 -2.29 24.07
N THR A 299 4.38 -1.30 23.29
CA THR A 299 5.61 -0.54 23.40
C THR A 299 5.33 0.78 24.12
N ILE A 300 6.16 1.14 25.09
CA ILE A 300 6.04 2.35 25.92
C ILE A 300 7.37 3.10 25.88
N VAL A 301 7.34 4.38 25.52
CA VAL A 301 8.52 5.25 25.48
C VAL A 301 8.32 6.39 26.47
N GLY A 302 9.32 6.63 27.32
CA GLY A 302 9.20 7.67 28.32
C GLY A 302 10.52 8.04 28.99
N ASP A 303 10.39 8.80 30.07
CA ASP A 303 11.49 9.18 30.95
C ASP A 303 11.08 8.95 32.40
N ASN A 304 11.94 8.27 33.14
CA ASN A 304 11.75 7.93 34.53
C ASN A 304 12.65 8.79 35.41
N THR A 305 12.06 9.47 36.39
CA THR A 305 12.76 10.36 37.32
C THR A 305 13.09 9.70 38.66
N HIS A 306 12.76 8.42 38.85
CA HIS A 306 12.95 7.70 40.10
C HIS A 306 13.94 6.54 39.95
N PRO A 307 14.92 6.40 40.86
CA PRO A 307 15.71 5.18 40.91
C PRO A 307 14.81 3.99 41.28
N ASP A 308 15.06 2.83 40.68
CA ASP A 308 14.39 1.55 40.97
C ASP A 308 12.86 1.58 40.77
N GLN A 309 12.42 1.98 39.58
CA GLN A 309 11.00 2.08 39.25
C GLN A 309 10.50 0.79 38.58
N LYS A 310 9.44 0.19 39.12
CA LYS A 310 8.70 -0.87 38.44
C LYS A 310 7.44 -0.33 37.78
N LEU A 311 7.10 -0.87 36.61
CA LEU A 311 5.90 -0.58 35.86
C LEU A 311 5.06 -1.85 35.70
N THR A 312 3.84 -1.83 36.24
CA THR A 312 2.89 -2.94 36.18
C THR A 312 1.73 -2.60 35.25
N LEU A 313 1.42 -3.51 34.34
CA LEU A 313 0.27 -3.41 33.42
C LEU A 313 -0.84 -4.35 33.87
N MET A 314 -2.05 -3.82 33.98
CA MET A 314 -3.23 -4.59 34.36
C MET A 314 -4.35 -4.47 33.35
N SER A 315 -5.08 -5.55 33.10
CA SER A 315 -6.35 -5.53 32.37
C SER A 315 -7.37 -6.41 33.07
N GLY A 316 -8.59 -5.93 33.24
CA GLY A 316 -9.66 -6.67 33.94
C GLY A 316 -9.29 -7.11 35.36
N GLY A 317 -8.45 -6.33 36.07
CA GLY A 317 -7.99 -6.63 37.43
C GLY A 317 -6.88 -7.68 37.52
N ARG A 318 -6.29 -8.13 36.40
CA ARG A 318 -5.15 -9.05 36.36
C ARG A 318 -3.90 -8.37 35.85
N VAL A 319 -2.76 -8.70 36.43
CA VAL A 319 -1.45 -8.31 35.89
C VAL A 319 -1.21 -9.06 34.59
N ILE A 320 -0.93 -8.33 33.51
CA ILE A 320 -0.67 -8.90 32.19
C ILE A 320 0.80 -8.75 31.76
N ALA A 321 1.52 -7.78 32.34
CA ALA A 321 2.95 -7.58 32.13
C ALA A 321 3.55 -6.73 33.26
N GLU A 322 4.84 -6.88 33.51
CA GLU A 322 5.61 -6.05 34.44
C GLU A 322 7.02 -5.84 33.90
N ALA A 323 7.63 -4.69 34.21
CA ALA A 323 9.04 -4.46 33.93
C ALA A 323 9.66 -3.43 34.86
N ASP A 324 10.94 -3.61 35.13
CA ASP A 324 11.78 -2.62 35.81
C ASP A 324 12.33 -1.61 34.80
N ILE A 325 12.26 -0.33 35.12
CA ILE A 325 12.78 0.77 34.30
C ILE A 325 13.81 1.59 35.10
N GLY A 326 14.97 1.81 34.48
CA GLY A 326 16.06 2.59 35.07
C GLY A 326 15.79 4.10 35.07
N LEU A 327 16.63 4.86 35.77
CA LEU A 327 16.59 6.33 35.77
C LEU A 327 16.93 6.88 34.38
N GLY A 328 16.14 7.86 33.91
CA GLY A 328 16.30 8.52 32.61
C GLY A 328 15.35 7.97 31.54
N GLN A 329 15.72 8.18 30.28
CA GLN A 329 14.90 7.74 29.14
C GLN A 329 14.83 6.21 29.09
N PHE A 330 13.63 5.70 28.80
CA PHE A 330 13.38 4.27 28.63
C PHE A 330 12.55 3.99 27.38
N HIS A 331 12.74 2.79 26.85
CA HIS A 331 11.96 2.20 25.78
C HIS A 331 11.64 0.76 26.20
N LEU A 332 10.36 0.47 26.38
CA LEU A 332 9.89 -0.76 26.99
C LEU A 332 8.92 -1.49 26.06
N ASP A 333 9.28 -2.69 25.64
CA ASP A 333 8.45 -3.57 24.83
C ASP A 333 7.88 -4.71 25.66
N LEU A 334 6.55 -4.79 25.76
CA LEU A 334 5.84 -5.78 26.56
C LEU A 334 4.89 -6.61 25.70
N ARG A 335 5.02 -7.93 25.78
CA ARG A 335 4.08 -8.87 25.16
C ARG A 335 3.03 -9.30 26.17
N PHE A 336 1.77 -9.36 25.75
CA PHE A 336 0.69 -9.85 26.58
C PHE A 336 0.64 -11.37 26.52
N SER A 337 0.35 -12.01 27.64
CA SER A 337 0.18 -13.47 27.71
C SER A 337 -0.99 -13.97 26.84
N GLN A 338 -1.96 -13.10 26.57
CA GLN A 338 -3.10 -13.34 25.67
C GLN A 338 -3.45 -12.05 24.93
N ALA A 339 -3.94 -12.19 23.70
CA ALA A 339 -4.42 -11.05 22.92
C ALA A 339 -5.58 -10.35 23.66
N LEU A 340 -5.45 -9.04 23.88
CA LEU A 340 -6.53 -8.22 24.41
C LEU A 340 -7.53 -7.88 23.28
N PRO A 341 -8.84 -8.05 23.48
CA PRO A 341 -9.84 -7.62 22.50
C PRO A 341 -9.73 -6.13 22.15
N PRO A 342 -10.26 -5.70 20.98
CA PRO A 342 -10.37 -4.29 20.66
C PRO A 342 -11.16 -3.51 21.74
N GLY A 343 -10.72 -2.29 22.06
CA GLY A 343 -11.37 -1.44 23.08
C GLY A 343 -11.21 -1.91 24.54
N SER A 344 -10.29 -2.84 24.82
CA SER A 344 -9.98 -3.31 26.18
C SER A 344 -9.31 -2.23 27.01
N ARG A 345 -9.68 -2.14 28.30
CA ARG A 345 -9.03 -1.23 29.24
C ARG A 345 -7.74 -1.84 29.80
N LEU A 346 -6.69 -1.04 29.76
CA LEU A 346 -5.36 -1.32 30.28
C LEU A 346 -5.00 -0.24 31.31
N THR A 347 -4.57 -0.65 32.51
CA THR A 347 -4.06 0.26 33.53
C THR A 347 -2.55 0.11 33.62
N ILE A 348 -1.84 1.22 33.50
CA ILE A 348 -0.42 1.34 33.81
C ILE A 348 -0.28 1.82 35.25
N ILE A 349 0.55 1.13 36.03
CA ILE A 349 0.80 1.42 37.43
C ILE A 349 2.32 1.54 37.63
N PRO A 350 2.87 2.76 37.68
CA PRO A 350 4.19 3.00 38.22
C PRO A 350 4.17 2.70 39.73
N GLU A 351 5.14 1.93 40.23
CA GLU A 351 5.27 1.60 41.66
C GLU A 351 5.54 2.84 42.53
N VAL A 352 6.52 3.67 42.15
CA VAL A 352 6.80 4.92 42.85
C VAL A 352 6.00 6.07 42.23
N LEU A 353 5.33 6.85 43.08
CA LEU A 353 4.63 8.09 42.72
C LEU A 353 5.11 9.23 43.61
N ALA A 354 5.50 10.36 43.02
CA ALA A 354 5.98 11.54 43.75
C ALA A 354 5.34 12.84 43.24
N PRO A 355 5.27 13.90 44.07
CA PRO A 355 4.79 15.21 43.65
C PRO A 355 5.62 15.80 42.51
N LEU A 356 4.95 16.39 41.52
CA LEU A 356 5.61 16.98 40.34
C LEU A 356 6.44 18.22 40.67
N THR A 357 5.98 19.01 41.64
CA THR A 357 6.71 20.15 42.20
C THR A 357 6.40 20.26 43.70
N ARG A 358 7.18 21.06 44.44
CA ARG A 358 6.95 21.29 45.88
C ARG A 358 5.59 21.93 46.21
N GLU A 359 4.95 22.56 45.22
CA GLU A 359 3.68 23.29 45.38
C GLU A 359 2.50 22.55 44.71
N ASP A 360 2.76 21.46 43.98
CA ASP A 360 1.75 20.71 43.25
C ASP A 360 1.32 19.46 44.05
N SER A 361 0.02 19.37 44.37
CA SER A 361 -0.54 18.22 45.10
C SER A 361 -0.71 16.97 44.24
N ARG A 362 -0.43 17.04 42.93
CA ARG A 362 -0.54 15.92 41.99
C ARG A 362 0.73 15.09 42.01
N VAL A 363 0.58 13.76 42.03
CA VAL A 363 1.69 12.79 42.01
C VAL A 363 1.76 12.07 40.67
N ALA A 364 2.98 11.75 40.22
CA ALA A 364 3.24 10.95 39.03
C ALA A 364 4.47 10.05 39.25
N GLY A 365 4.60 9.00 38.45
CA GLY A 365 5.77 8.10 38.50
C GLY A 365 6.65 8.17 37.27
N ILE A 366 6.09 8.49 36.10
CA ILE A 366 6.85 8.55 34.85
C ILE A 366 6.39 9.72 33.97
N ARG A 367 7.25 10.12 33.04
CA ARG A 367 6.88 10.93 31.89
C ARG A 367 6.66 10.01 30.70
N LEU A 368 5.42 9.94 30.22
CA LEU A 368 5.06 9.14 29.07
C LEU A 368 5.17 10.01 27.82
N ALA A 369 6.07 9.62 26.91
CA ALA A 369 6.31 10.34 25.66
C ALA A 369 5.46 9.75 24.53
N ASP A 370 5.46 8.41 24.40
CA ASP A 370 4.73 7.71 23.34
C ASP A 370 4.38 6.27 23.73
N PHE A 371 3.42 5.67 23.03
CA PHE A 371 3.09 4.25 23.15
C PHE A 371 2.41 3.68 21.91
N HIS A 372 2.63 2.39 21.67
CA HIS A 372 2.06 1.66 20.54
C HIS A 372 1.71 0.23 20.95
N PHE A 373 0.46 -0.17 20.78
CA PHE A 373 0.00 -1.54 20.81
C PHE A 373 0.39 -2.29 19.54
N GLU A 374 0.86 -3.51 19.71
CA GLU A 374 0.96 -4.47 18.62
C GLU A 374 -0.41 -5.12 18.41
N ILE A 375 -0.87 -5.28 17.17
CA ILE A 375 -2.23 -5.74 16.86
C ILE A 375 -2.31 -6.91 15.88
N MET A 376 -3.43 -7.64 15.93
CA MET A 376 -3.79 -8.75 15.03
C MET A 376 -4.78 -8.26 13.94
N PRO A 377 -4.46 -8.40 12.63
CA PRO A 377 -5.27 -7.84 11.54
C PRO A 377 -6.66 -8.51 11.35
N PRO A 378 -7.70 -7.79 10.85
CA PRO A 378 -9.07 -8.24 10.72
C PRO A 378 -9.37 -8.78 9.31
N SER A 379 -10.53 -9.43 9.16
CA SER A 379 -11.07 -9.92 7.90
C SER A 379 -12.41 -9.25 7.53
N ARG A 380 -12.54 -8.65 6.32
CA ARG A 380 -13.78 -8.37 5.48
C ARG A 380 -14.23 -6.90 5.18
N SER A 381 -15.20 -6.78 4.23
CA SER A 381 -15.63 -5.71 3.27
C SER A 381 -16.75 -4.70 3.67
N THR A 382 -16.91 -3.56 2.92
CA THR A 382 -17.79 -2.36 3.16
C THR A 382 -18.34 -1.67 1.89
N ASP A 383 -19.39 -0.81 2.01
CA ASP A 383 -19.98 0.14 1.00
C ASP A 383 -19.02 1.28 0.56
N VAL A 384 -19.27 1.95 -0.60
CA VAL A 384 -18.48 3.11 -1.09
C VAL A 384 -19.36 4.21 -1.76
N ALA A 385 -19.36 5.44 -1.22
CA ALA A 385 -20.12 6.59 -1.75
C ALA A 385 -19.25 7.82 -2.08
N ALA A 386 -19.56 8.58 -3.14
CA ALA A 386 -18.93 9.89 -3.37
C ALA A 386 -19.76 10.95 -2.66
N ARG A 387 -19.14 11.55 -1.66
CA ARG A 387 -19.51 12.83 -1.08
C ARG A 387 -18.24 13.62 -0.88
N GLU A 388 -18.32 14.95 -0.82
CA GLU A 388 -17.16 15.83 -0.63
C GLU A 388 -16.33 15.46 0.62
N ASP A 389 -16.97 14.87 1.63
CA ASP A 389 -16.39 14.35 2.87
C ASP A 389 -16.04 12.84 2.85
N GLN A 390 -16.46 12.09 1.82
CA GLN A 390 -16.18 10.65 1.63
C GLN A 390 -15.41 10.34 0.34
N LEU A 391 -14.82 11.36 -0.31
CA LEU A 391 -13.98 11.21 -1.51
C LEU A 391 -12.85 10.18 -1.33
N ASP A 392 -12.48 9.91 -0.09
CA ASP A 392 -11.48 8.94 0.33
C ASP A 392 -11.85 7.49 -0.01
N GLU A 393 -13.11 7.10 0.19
CA GLU A 393 -13.62 5.77 -0.19
C GLU A 393 -13.78 5.66 -1.72
N PHE A 394 -14.07 6.78 -2.37
CA PHE A 394 -14.39 6.86 -3.80
C PHE A 394 -13.16 6.86 -4.72
N SER A 395 -12.04 7.39 -4.23
CA SER A 395 -10.76 7.47 -4.96
C SER A 395 -10.15 6.11 -5.31
N GLY A 396 -10.53 5.05 -4.60
CA GLY A 396 -10.12 3.67 -4.90
C GLY A 396 -10.84 3.05 -6.11
N LEU A 397 -11.98 3.61 -6.50
CA LEU A 397 -12.78 3.13 -7.63
C LEU A 397 -12.43 3.84 -8.95
N LEU A 398 -12.06 5.12 -8.93
CA LEU A 398 -11.88 5.91 -10.15
C LEU A 398 -10.49 5.69 -10.78
N SER A 399 -10.43 5.42 -12.09
CA SER A 399 -9.19 5.24 -12.85
C SER A 399 -9.13 6.19 -14.06
N ASN A 400 -8.65 5.74 -15.22
CA ASN A 400 -8.50 6.56 -16.42
C ASN A 400 -9.84 7.18 -16.87
N GLY A 401 -9.79 8.42 -17.35
CA GLY A 401 -10.93 9.11 -17.95
C GLY A 401 -11.81 9.91 -16.98
N TRP A 402 -11.42 10.06 -15.71
CA TRP A 402 -12.09 10.92 -14.72
C TRP A 402 -11.33 12.22 -14.46
N SER A 403 -12.06 13.29 -14.16
CA SER A 403 -11.47 14.56 -13.73
C SER A 403 -11.06 14.50 -12.25
N GLY A 404 -9.79 14.78 -11.97
CA GLY A 404 -9.28 14.84 -10.60
C GLY A 404 -9.72 16.11 -9.88
N VAL A 405 -10.49 15.93 -8.80
CA VAL A 405 -10.47 16.77 -7.57
C VAL A 405 -11.10 18.18 -7.62
N GLU A 406 -11.38 18.80 -8.77
CA GLU A 406 -12.17 20.05 -8.77
C GLU A 406 -13.67 19.80 -8.97
N VAL A 407 -14.34 19.66 -7.82
CA VAL A 407 -15.76 19.38 -7.66
C VAL A 407 -16.53 20.69 -7.51
N SER A 408 -17.12 21.18 -8.59
CA SER A 408 -18.26 22.09 -8.48
C SER A 408 -19.54 21.25 -8.36
N GLY A 409 -20.05 21.09 -7.13
CA GLY A 409 -21.40 20.55 -6.88
C GLY A 409 -21.52 19.08 -6.45
N GLY A 410 -20.47 18.45 -5.93
CA GLY A 410 -20.53 17.13 -5.28
C GLY A 410 -20.42 15.89 -6.21
N PHE A 411 -20.04 16.06 -7.47
CA PHE A 411 -19.94 14.96 -8.46
C PHE A 411 -18.54 14.82 -9.06
N VAL A 412 -18.17 13.60 -9.46
CA VAL A 412 -16.96 13.34 -10.26
C VAL A 412 -17.34 13.16 -11.72
N TRP A 413 -16.73 13.96 -12.60
CA TRP A 413 -17.04 13.99 -14.03
C TRP A 413 -16.05 13.19 -14.84
N SER A 414 -16.53 12.43 -15.83
CA SER A 414 -15.65 11.90 -16.86
C SER A 414 -15.14 13.02 -17.77
N VAL A 415 -13.88 12.92 -18.19
CA VAL A 415 -13.21 13.85 -19.13
C VAL A 415 -12.89 13.18 -20.48
N ALA A 416 -13.37 11.96 -20.65
CA ALA A 416 -13.25 11.16 -21.86
C ALA A 416 -14.57 10.46 -22.15
N HIS A 417 -14.73 10.02 -23.40
CA HIS A 417 -15.85 9.17 -23.81
C HIS A 417 -15.89 7.87 -23.00
N ASP A 418 -14.72 7.32 -22.70
CA ASP A 418 -14.56 6.14 -21.87
C ASP A 418 -13.92 6.52 -20.53
N ALA A 419 -14.62 6.20 -19.44
CA ALA A 419 -14.13 6.39 -18.08
C ALA A 419 -14.18 5.07 -17.32
N LEU A 420 -13.06 4.71 -16.69
CA LEU A 420 -12.88 3.42 -16.05
C LEU A 420 -13.03 3.53 -14.54
N LEU A 421 -13.82 2.63 -13.98
CA LEU A 421 -13.88 2.33 -12.57
C LEU A 421 -13.21 0.96 -12.35
N MET A 422 -12.38 0.84 -11.35
CA MET A 422 -11.81 -0.42 -10.90
C MET A 422 -12.48 -0.84 -9.60
N ALA A 423 -13.08 -2.02 -9.58
CA ALA A 423 -13.72 -2.54 -8.38
C ALA A 423 -13.21 -3.96 -8.11
N SER A 424 -12.64 -4.17 -6.92
CA SER A 424 -12.21 -5.50 -6.48
C SER A 424 -13.09 -5.91 -5.31
N PHE A 425 -13.93 -6.92 -5.51
CA PHE A 425 -14.80 -7.44 -4.45
C PHE A 425 -14.45 -8.89 -4.15
N ALA A 426 -14.59 -9.27 -2.88
CA ALA A 426 -14.29 -10.62 -2.41
C ALA A 426 -15.23 -11.70 -2.98
N ALA A 427 -16.41 -11.31 -3.47
CA ALA A 427 -17.39 -12.19 -4.11
C ALA A 427 -18.09 -11.45 -5.26
N CYS A 428 -18.63 -12.22 -6.22
CA CYS A 428 -19.50 -11.67 -7.28
C CYS A 428 -20.79 -11.14 -6.66
N PRO A 429 -21.11 -9.85 -6.82
CA PRO A 429 -22.43 -9.36 -6.43
C PRO A 429 -23.50 -9.91 -7.36
N GLU A 430 -24.71 -10.14 -6.84
CA GLU A 430 -25.89 -10.50 -7.61
C GLU A 430 -26.32 -9.32 -8.49
N THR A 431 -26.26 -8.11 -7.93
CA THR A 431 -26.61 -6.87 -8.63
C THR A 431 -25.65 -5.74 -8.27
N MET A 432 -25.40 -4.85 -9.23
CA MET A 432 -24.65 -3.60 -9.03
C MET A 432 -25.42 -2.43 -9.59
N SER A 433 -25.34 -1.27 -8.93
CA SER A 433 -25.96 -0.02 -9.37
C SER A 433 -24.96 1.12 -9.30
N LEU A 434 -24.67 1.71 -10.46
CA LEU A 434 -23.89 2.95 -10.58
C LEU A 434 -24.85 4.14 -10.64
N TYR A 435 -24.75 5.07 -9.70
CA TYR A 435 -25.58 6.27 -9.67
C TYR A 435 -24.90 7.39 -10.43
N CYS A 436 -25.47 7.77 -11.57
CA CYS A 436 -24.87 8.70 -12.51
C CYS A 436 -25.85 9.80 -12.97
N SER A 437 -25.33 10.97 -13.34
CA SER A 437 -26.10 12.07 -13.93
C SER A 437 -25.56 12.40 -15.33
N ALA A 438 -26.46 12.64 -16.29
CA ALA A 438 -26.08 13.15 -17.60
C ALA A 438 -25.42 14.53 -17.50
N ASN A 439 -24.59 14.89 -18.47
CA ASN A 439 -24.12 16.27 -18.59
C ASN A 439 -25.32 17.19 -18.93
N PRO A 440 -25.61 18.22 -18.11
CA PRO A 440 -26.73 19.12 -18.38
C PRO A 440 -26.55 19.94 -19.68
N PHE A 441 -25.33 20.01 -20.21
CA PHE A 441 -25.02 20.69 -21.47
C PHE A 441 -25.11 19.77 -22.70
N VAL A 442 -25.51 18.51 -22.54
CA VAL A 442 -25.83 17.61 -23.66
C VAL A 442 -27.33 17.63 -23.91
N GLU A 443 -27.75 18.22 -25.03
CA GLU A 443 -29.16 18.27 -25.44
C GLU A 443 -29.72 16.88 -25.74
N GLY A 444 -30.92 16.59 -25.21
CA GLY A 444 -31.66 15.35 -25.45
C GLY A 444 -31.21 14.16 -24.61
N GLY A 445 -30.43 14.39 -23.54
CA GLY A 445 -29.94 13.33 -22.66
C GLY A 445 -28.68 12.65 -23.19
N GLN A 446 -28.22 11.63 -22.48
CA GLN A 446 -26.93 10.98 -22.75
C GLN A 446 -27.07 9.47 -22.78
N LYS A 447 -26.45 8.83 -23.77
CA LYS A 447 -26.41 7.37 -23.85
C LYS A 447 -25.18 6.86 -23.14
N VAL A 448 -25.37 5.84 -22.32
CA VAL A 448 -24.31 5.25 -21.49
C VAL A 448 -24.30 3.76 -21.69
N THR A 449 -23.16 3.23 -22.11
CA THR A 449 -22.92 1.78 -22.12
C THR A 449 -21.99 1.44 -20.98
N ILE A 450 -22.39 0.50 -20.14
CA ILE A 450 -21.53 -0.05 -19.08
C ILE A 450 -20.90 -1.33 -19.63
N TYR A 451 -19.58 -1.40 -19.54
CA TYR A 451 -18.81 -2.61 -19.80
C TYR A 451 -18.24 -3.13 -18.49
N LEU A 452 -18.37 -4.43 -18.26
CA LEU A 452 -17.67 -5.16 -17.21
C LEU A 452 -16.61 -6.04 -17.87
N ASN A 453 -15.33 -5.79 -17.58
CA ASN A 453 -14.19 -6.49 -18.18
C ASN A 453 -14.30 -6.51 -19.72
N GLU A 454 -14.49 -5.32 -20.32
CA GLU A 454 -14.73 -5.08 -21.75
C GLU A 454 -15.99 -5.71 -22.37
N ARG A 455 -16.81 -6.40 -21.58
CA ARG A 455 -18.08 -6.98 -22.06
C ARG A 455 -19.23 -6.06 -21.71
N PRO A 456 -20.10 -5.67 -22.67
CA PRO A 456 -21.23 -4.81 -22.37
C PRO A 456 -22.19 -5.52 -21.40
N VAL A 457 -22.53 -4.86 -20.30
CA VAL A 457 -23.47 -5.34 -19.26
C VAL A 457 -24.76 -4.54 -19.21
N GLY A 458 -24.79 -3.34 -19.79
CA GLY A 458 -26.02 -2.57 -19.91
C GLY A 458 -25.87 -1.37 -20.85
N HIS A 459 -27.00 -0.95 -21.41
CA HIS A 459 -27.13 0.25 -22.23
C HIS A 459 -28.27 1.08 -21.64
N TYR A 460 -28.01 2.35 -21.38
CA TYR A 460 -28.90 3.23 -20.65
C TYR A 460 -29.01 4.56 -21.37
N GLU A 461 -30.16 5.20 -21.25
CA GLU A 461 -30.39 6.57 -21.67
C GLU A 461 -30.69 7.38 -20.42
N LEU A 462 -29.87 8.41 -20.17
CA LEU A 462 -30.01 9.31 -19.03
C LEU A 462 -30.69 10.59 -19.47
N GLU A 463 -31.86 10.85 -18.89
CA GLU A 463 -32.57 12.10 -19.10
C GLU A 463 -31.82 13.30 -18.50
N PRO A 464 -31.87 14.50 -19.12
CA PRO A 464 -31.39 15.74 -18.52
C PRO A 464 -32.17 16.02 -17.24
N SER A 465 -31.58 15.73 -16.08
CA SER A 465 -32.28 15.73 -14.80
C SER A 465 -31.43 16.33 -13.67
N THR A 466 -32.09 16.70 -12.57
CA THR A 466 -31.49 17.42 -11.44
C THR A 466 -30.79 16.52 -10.40
N GLY A 467 -30.66 15.21 -10.64
CA GLY A 467 -30.01 14.29 -9.70
C GLY A 467 -29.63 12.93 -10.30
N PRO A 468 -28.80 12.13 -9.60
CA PRO A 468 -28.24 10.90 -10.13
C PRO A 468 -29.25 9.76 -10.26
N GLN A 469 -29.21 9.07 -11.39
CA GLN A 469 -30.06 7.93 -11.75
C GLN A 469 -29.29 6.61 -11.61
N PRO A 470 -29.91 5.53 -11.11
CA PRO A 470 -29.26 4.23 -10.98
C PRO A 470 -29.15 3.51 -12.33
N LEU A 471 -27.93 3.15 -12.71
CA LEU A 471 -27.61 2.26 -13.81
C LEU A 471 -27.34 0.86 -13.23
N THR A 472 -28.41 0.05 -13.14
CA THR A 472 -28.36 -1.28 -12.49
C THR A 472 -28.12 -2.39 -13.50
N PHE A 473 -27.18 -3.30 -13.20
CA PHE A 473 -26.87 -4.47 -14.01
C PHE A 473 -26.57 -5.69 -13.13
N ALA A 474 -26.77 -6.89 -13.68
CA ALA A 474 -26.35 -8.15 -13.08
C ALA A 474 -24.93 -8.50 -13.58
N PRO A 475 -23.93 -8.63 -12.69
CA PRO A 475 -22.56 -8.97 -13.10
C PRO A 475 -22.36 -10.45 -13.45
N ALA A 476 -23.32 -11.30 -13.07
CA ALA A 476 -23.26 -12.75 -13.20
C ALA A 476 -22.82 -13.21 -14.61
N GLY A 477 -21.80 -14.08 -14.67
CA GLY A 477 -21.24 -14.62 -15.92
C GLY A 477 -20.19 -13.74 -16.62
N LYS A 478 -19.96 -12.52 -16.13
CA LYS A 478 -18.91 -11.60 -16.61
C LYS A 478 -17.98 -11.11 -15.50
N TRP A 479 -18.35 -11.41 -14.25
CA TRP A 479 -17.57 -11.14 -13.05
C TRP A 479 -16.33 -12.00 -12.97
N ARG A 480 -15.24 -11.40 -12.50
CA ARG A 480 -13.99 -12.07 -12.21
C ARG A 480 -13.72 -12.20 -10.71
N ARG A 481 -13.09 -13.30 -10.29
CA ARG A 481 -12.54 -13.42 -8.95
C ARG A 481 -11.40 -12.42 -8.76
N GLY A 482 -11.65 -11.35 -8.01
CA GLY A 482 -10.65 -10.32 -7.79
C GLY A 482 -10.99 -8.99 -8.46
N SER A 483 -10.05 -8.44 -9.24
CA SER A 483 -10.19 -7.10 -9.81
C SER A 483 -11.08 -7.12 -11.05
N ASN A 484 -12.10 -6.27 -11.04
CA ASN A 484 -13.02 -6.08 -12.15
C ASN A 484 -12.94 -4.64 -12.63
N THR A 485 -13.02 -4.46 -13.94
CA THR A 485 -13.04 -3.13 -14.56
C THR A 485 -14.43 -2.82 -15.06
N LEU A 486 -14.99 -1.71 -14.61
CA LEU A 486 -16.25 -1.14 -15.07
C LEU A 486 -15.95 0.08 -15.93
N ARG A 487 -16.12 -0.02 -17.25
CA ARG A 487 -15.99 1.13 -18.15
C ARG A 487 -17.37 1.72 -18.43
N LEU A 488 -17.53 3.00 -18.14
CA LEU A 488 -18.68 3.80 -18.57
C LEU A 488 -18.30 4.49 -19.86
N SER A 489 -19.00 4.15 -20.94
CA SER A 489 -18.81 4.74 -22.26
C SER A 489 -19.99 5.66 -22.56
N VAL A 490 -19.72 6.92 -22.90
CA VAL A 490 -20.73 7.94 -23.20
C VAL A 490 -20.68 8.34 -24.66
N ASP A 491 -21.83 8.55 -25.27
CA ASP A 491 -21.93 8.93 -26.68
C ASP A 491 -21.44 10.35 -26.96
N LYS A 492 -21.53 11.26 -25.98
CA LYS A 492 -21.23 12.68 -26.15
C LYS A 492 -20.47 13.24 -24.95
N LEU A 493 -19.64 14.25 -25.23
CA LEU A 493 -19.03 15.13 -24.24
C LEU A 493 -19.51 16.56 -24.52
N ALA A 494 -19.69 17.37 -23.48
CA ALA A 494 -20.00 18.79 -23.61
C ALA A 494 -19.11 19.63 -22.69
N GLN A 495 -18.82 20.86 -23.12
CA GLN A 495 -18.00 21.80 -22.37
C GLN A 495 -18.90 22.76 -21.57
N PRO A 496 -18.88 22.74 -20.23
CA PRO A 496 -19.62 23.69 -19.42
C PRO A 496 -19.11 25.13 -19.60
N PRO A 497 -19.97 26.15 -19.44
CA PRO A 497 -19.54 27.53 -19.36
C PRO A 497 -18.60 27.75 -18.16
N GLY A 498 -17.40 28.28 -18.43
CA GLY A 498 -16.39 28.55 -17.39
C GLY A 498 -15.55 27.33 -16.97
N ASP A 499 -15.67 26.20 -17.67
CA ASP A 499 -14.80 25.03 -17.53
C ASP A 499 -14.11 24.75 -18.87
N ASP A 500 -12.78 24.67 -18.87
CA ASP A 500 -11.99 24.43 -20.08
C ASP A 500 -12.01 22.95 -20.52
N ARG A 501 -12.61 22.06 -19.71
CA ARG A 501 -12.67 20.61 -19.95
C ARG A 501 -13.94 20.23 -20.71
N ARG A 502 -13.86 19.15 -21.50
CA ARG A 502 -15.04 18.47 -22.07
C ARG A 502 -15.47 17.37 -21.12
N LEU A 503 -16.67 17.50 -20.55
CA LEU A 503 -17.21 16.60 -19.55
C LEU A 503 -18.22 15.62 -20.16
N GLY A 504 -18.17 14.37 -19.71
CA GLY A 504 -19.09 13.31 -20.13
C GLY A 504 -20.17 13.03 -19.10
N ILE A 505 -19.98 12.03 -18.24
CA ILE A 505 -20.99 11.64 -17.23
C ILE A 505 -20.52 12.02 -15.83
N ALA A 506 -21.45 12.43 -14.98
CA ALA A 506 -21.20 12.58 -13.55
C ALA A 506 -21.49 11.25 -12.84
N PHE A 507 -20.57 10.80 -11.98
CA PHE A 507 -20.71 9.61 -11.15
C PHE A 507 -20.72 10.00 -9.67
N SER A 508 -21.58 9.34 -8.89
CA SER A 508 -21.89 9.75 -7.50
C SER A 508 -21.88 8.62 -6.47
N ARG A 509 -22.26 7.39 -6.83
CA ARG A 509 -22.33 6.28 -5.87
C ARG A 509 -22.30 4.94 -6.58
N LEU A 510 -21.65 3.94 -5.98
CA LEU A 510 -21.76 2.55 -6.38
C LEU A 510 -22.41 1.77 -5.23
N THR A 511 -23.42 0.95 -5.53
CA THR A 511 -24.00 0.00 -4.57
C THR A 511 -24.02 -1.40 -5.19
N TRP A 512 -23.99 -2.43 -4.35
CA TRP A 512 -24.09 -3.83 -4.79
C TRP A 512 -24.82 -4.68 -3.74
N ALA A 513 -25.41 -5.78 -4.18
CA ALA A 513 -26.07 -6.77 -3.33
C ALA A 513 -25.51 -8.16 -3.61
#